data_AF-A0A7V2SAM1-F1
#
_entry.id   AF-A0A7V2SAM1-F1
#
_cell.length_a   1.000
_cell.length_b   1.000
_cell.length_c   1.000
_cell.angle_alpha   90.00
_cell.angle_beta   90.00
_cell.angle_gamma   90.00
#
_symmetry.space_group_name_H-M   'P 1'
#
loop_
_entity.id
_entity.type
_entity.pdbx_description
1 polymer ?
#
loop_
_entity_poly.entity_id
_entity_poly.type
_entity_poly.pdbx_seq_one_letter_code
_entity_poly.pdbx_strand_id
1 'polypeptide(L)'
;MPSISRKLSPFLSQLLTSDKLLSISRRDFALKTKLLPQLDYITFYHRLDDPYSLLLLQVLPDLVKHYQIKLKIKLLLDLVDDLNPEPEKFKAYAIKDAHRLAERFNLKLLKQAITPSSKDKLLASQFLLTAKNNNPGSVLKVTQQLWNDTANQIPFEINSTVISDEEAKKIIDASLKQLLANGHYMSAMLHYGKEWYWGLDRLGYLIPRLESRCSPNNSSPLNYCQYPEIQQHNYLNENTTTDTIALQSIDFYFSFRSPYSYLAA
;
A
#
# COMPACT_ATOMS: atom_id res chain seq x y z
N MET A 1 -5.33 6.35 42.84
CA MET A 1 -6.53 5.84 42.14
C MET A 1 -6.37 6.05 40.64
N PRO A 2 -6.73 5.09 39.76
CA PRO A 2 -6.69 5.31 38.31
C PRO A 2 -7.60 6.48 37.94
N SER A 3 -7.16 7.40 37.07
CA SER A 3 -8.05 8.46 36.57
C SER A 3 -9.25 7.85 35.85
N ILE A 4 -10.40 8.51 35.94
CA ILE A 4 -11.62 8.11 35.21
C ILE A 4 -11.34 7.99 33.70
N SER A 5 -10.46 8.83 33.16
CA SER A 5 -10.00 8.73 31.76
C SER A 5 -9.29 7.40 31.45
N ARG A 6 -8.48 6.87 32.37
CA ARG A 6 -7.79 5.58 32.18
C ARG A 6 -8.75 4.38 32.22
N LYS A 7 -9.86 4.50 32.97
CA LYS A 7 -10.89 3.44 33.04
C LYS A 7 -11.83 3.45 31.84
N LEU A 8 -12.07 4.61 31.22
CA LEU A 8 -12.92 4.75 30.03
C LEU A 8 -12.17 4.57 28.71
N SER A 9 -10.85 4.80 28.70
CA SER A 9 -9.97 4.58 27.54
C SER A 9 -10.15 3.23 26.83
N PRO A 10 -10.17 2.06 27.51
CA PRO A 10 -10.35 0.78 26.81
C PRO A 10 -11.72 0.66 26.15
N PHE A 11 -12.78 1.14 26.78
CA PHE A 11 -14.14 1.12 26.21
C PHE A 11 -14.27 2.06 25.02
N LEU A 12 -13.68 3.26 25.09
CA LEU A 12 -13.64 4.20 23.97
C LEU A 12 -12.83 3.64 22.80
N SER A 13 -11.68 3.04 23.09
CA SER A 13 -10.82 2.40 22.08
C SER A 13 -11.55 1.25 21.42
N GLN A 14 -12.19 0.37 22.20
CA GLN A 14 -12.96 -0.77 21.70
C GLN A 14 -14.17 -0.32 20.89
N LEU A 15 -14.84 0.78 21.28
CA LEU A 15 -15.94 1.33 20.51
C LEU A 15 -15.43 1.84 19.15
N LEU A 16 -14.35 2.64 19.15
CA LEU A 16 -13.72 3.20 17.96
C LEU A 16 -13.21 2.12 16.99
N THR A 17 -12.73 0.99 17.50
CA THR A 17 -12.21 -0.13 16.69
C THR A 17 -13.25 -1.23 16.43
N SER A 18 -14.52 -1.04 16.82
CA SER A 18 -15.53 -2.08 16.67
C SER A 18 -15.92 -2.33 15.21
N ASP A 19 -16.15 -3.60 14.88
CA ASP A 19 -16.64 -4.02 13.56
C ASP A 19 -17.97 -3.36 13.18
N LYS A 20 -18.81 -3.05 14.20
CA LYS A 20 -20.07 -2.34 14.00
C LYS A 20 -19.84 -0.94 13.45
N LEU A 21 -18.98 -0.12 14.07
CA LEU A 21 -18.67 1.21 13.57
C LEU A 21 -18.02 1.16 12.19
N LEU A 22 -17.13 0.19 11.96
CA LEU A 22 -16.53 -0.03 10.65
C LEU A 22 -17.59 -0.34 9.59
N SER A 23 -18.54 -1.23 9.89
CA SER A 23 -19.63 -1.59 8.98
C SER A 23 -20.55 -0.40 8.67
N ILE A 24 -20.82 0.45 9.66
CA ILE A 24 -21.60 1.69 9.48
C ILE A 24 -20.84 2.65 8.57
N SER A 25 -19.55 2.90 8.86
CA SER A 25 -18.70 3.76 8.04
C SER A 25 -18.64 3.28 6.58
N ARG A 26 -18.54 1.97 6.36
CA ARG A 26 -18.58 1.34 5.01
C ARG A 26 -19.92 1.56 4.33
N ARG A 27 -21.05 1.37 5.03
CA ARG A 27 -22.40 1.60 4.49
C ARG A 27 -22.62 3.06 4.13
N ASP A 28 -22.22 3.99 5.01
CA ASP A 28 -22.31 5.42 4.77
C ASP A 28 -21.51 5.83 3.54
N PHE A 29 -20.29 5.28 3.38
CA PHE A 29 -19.48 5.51 2.19
C PHE A 29 -20.14 4.96 0.93
N ALA A 30 -20.68 3.73 0.97
CA ALA A 30 -21.37 3.12 -0.16
C ALA A 30 -22.63 3.90 -0.59
N LEU A 31 -23.38 4.45 0.36
CA LEU A 31 -24.52 5.33 0.06
C LEU A 31 -24.04 6.64 -0.59
N LYS A 32 -22.98 7.25 -0.05
CA LYS A 32 -22.39 8.47 -0.61
C LYS A 32 -21.87 8.28 -2.03
N THR A 33 -21.20 7.18 -2.33
CA THR A 33 -20.68 6.91 -3.68
C THR A 33 -21.79 6.58 -4.69
N LYS A 34 -22.91 6.00 -4.25
CA LYS A 34 -24.11 5.85 -5.09
C LYS A 34 -24.73 7.20 -5.47
N LEU A 35 -24.75 8.16 -4.55
CA LEU A 35 -25.28 9.51 -4.80
C LEU A 35 -24.28 10.42 -5.54
N LEU A 36 -22.99 10.25 -5.26
CA LEU A 36 -21.89 11.05 -5.81
C LEU A 36 -20.79 10.11 -6.35
N PRO A 37 -20.95 9.57 -7.57
CA PRO A 37 -19.99 8.62 -8.17
C PRO A 37 -18.56 9.17 -8.30
N GLN A 38 -18.37 10.48 -8.28
CA GLN A 38 -17.05 11.12 -8.26
C GLN A 38 -16.25 10.87 -6.97
N LEU A 39 -16.90 10.45 -5.89
CA LEU A 39 -16.26 10.07 -4.63
C LEU A 39 -15.77 8.61 -4.63
N ASP A 40 -16.14 7.84 -5.66
CA ASP A 40 -15.80 6.43 -5.78
C ASP A 40 -14.44 6.24 -6.45
N TYR A 41 -13.38 6.52 -5.69
CA TYR A 41 -12.02 6.36 -6.15
C TYR A 41 -11.11 5.79 -5.06
N ILE A 42 -10.09 5.08 -5.50
CA ILE A 42 -8.94 4.72 -4.68
C ILE A 42 -7.88 5.80 -4.86
N THR A 43 -7.34 6.30 -3.75
CA THR A 43 -6.12 7.13 -3.80
C THR A 43 -4.94 6.21 -3.60
N PHE A 44 -4.01 6.19 -4.54
CA PHE A 44 -2.76 5.46 -4.44
C PHE A 44 -1.61 6.45 -4.21
N TYR A 45 -0.92 6.30 -3.09
CA TYR A 45 0.26 7.09 -2.75
C TYR A 45 1.51 6.36 -3.22
N HIS A 46 2.04 6.82 -4.35
CA HIS A 46 3.13 6.19 -5.08
C HIS A 46 4.45 6.90 -4.79
N ARG A 47 5.48 6.15 -4.42
CA ARG A 47 6.85 6.66 -4.39
C ARG A 47 7.68 5.91 -5.43
N LEU A 48 8.42 6.66 -6.25
CA LEU A 48 9.11 6.11 -7.42
C LEU A 48 10.26 5.15 -7.08
N ASP A 49 10.88 5.30 -5.91
CA ASP A 49 11.95 4.46 -5.37
C ASP A 49 11.47 3.47 -4.30
N ASP A 50 10.16 3.22 -4.22
CA ASP A 50 9.60 2.20 -3.35
C ASP A 50 9.26 0.91 -4.13
N PRO A 51 9.94 -0.22 -3.84
CA PRO A 51 9.72 -1.45 -4.59
C PRO A 51 8.30 -2.00 -4.37
N TYR A 52 7.70 -1.82 -3.19
CA TYR A 52 6.33 -2.24 -2.93
C TYR A 52 5.32 -1.43 -3.75
N SER A 53 5.56 -0.12 -3.89
CA SER A 53 4.75 0.76 -4.75
C SER A 53 4.79 0.32 -6.20
N LEU A 54 5.97 -0.08 -6.70
CA LEU A 54 6.11 -0.64 -8.05
C LEU A 54 5.33 -1.94 -8.23
N LEU A 55 5.41 -2.86 -7.28
CA LEU A 55 4.64 -4.10 -7.36
C LEU A 55 3.13 -3.85 -7.41
N LEU A 56 2.65 -2.93 -6.58
CA LEU A 56 1.24 -2.57 -6.53
C LEU A 56 0.76 -1.97 -7.86
N LEU A 57 1.59 -1.15 -8.52
CA LEU A 57 1.29 -0.60 -9.85
C LEU A 57 1.13 -1.65 -10.95
N GLN A 58 1.73 -2.84 -10.80
CA GLN A 58 1.53 -3.93 -11.77
C GLN A 58 0.11 -4.51 -11.69
N VAL A 59 -0.53 -4.39 -10.52
CA VAL A 59 -1.83 -4.99 -10.21
C VAL A 59 -2.99 -4.00 -10.33
N LEU A 60 -2.76 -2.74 -9.93
CA LEU A 60 -3.82 -1.72 -9.87
C LEU A 60 -4.58 -1.48 -11.19
N PRO A 61 -3.96 -1.47 -12.39
CA PRO A 61 -4.69 -1.25 -13.64
C PRO A 61 -5.82 -2.25 -13.87
N ASP A 62 -5.55 -3.54 -13.66
CA ASP A 62 -6.53 -4.60 -13.84
C ASP A 62 -7.60 -4.57 -12.75
N LEU A 63 -7.21 -4.30 -11.51
CA LEU A 63 -8.13 -4.15 -10.37
C LEU A 63 -9.13 -3.01 -10.61
N VAL A 64 -8.63 -1.84 -11.01
CA VAL A 64 -9.43 -0.63 -11.22
C VAL A 64 -10.38 -0.83 -12.41
N LYS A 65 -9.91 -1.48 -13.48
CA LYS A 65 -10.73 -1.84 -14.64
C LYS A 65 -11.83 -2.84 -14.27
N HIS A 66 -11.50 -3.89 -13.53
CA HIS A 66 -12.43 -4.96 -13.16
C HIS A 66 -13.57 -4.46 -12.27
N TYR A 67 -13.24 -3.71 -11.22
CA TYR A 67 -14.24 -3.17 -10.28
C TYR A 67 -14.86 -1.84 -10.72
N GLN A 68 -14.50 -1.33 -11.90
CA GLN A 68 -15.00 -0.06 -12.46
C GLN A 68 -14.89 1.14 -11.51
N ILE A 69 -13.86 1.13 -10.67
CA ILE A 69 -13.55 2.22 -9.74
C ILE A 69 -12.55 3.17 -10.37
N LYS A 70 -12.47 4.41 -9.89
CA LYS A 70 -11.45 5.36 -10.36
C LYS A 70 -10.16 5.24 -9.55
N LEU A 71 -9.01 5.44 -10.18
CA LEU A 71 -7.72 5.54 -9.47
C LEU A 71 -7.19 6.97 -9.52
N LYS A 72 -6.81 7.50 -8.36
CA LYS A 72 -6.07 8.77 -8.24
C LYS A 72 -4.67 8.47 -7.73
N ILE A 73 -3.67 8.69 -8.57
CA ILE A 73 -2.27 8.49 -8.19
C ILE A 73 -1.72 9.80 -7.63
N LYS A 74 -1.17 9.74 -6.43
CA LYS A 74 -0.49 10.83 -5.75
C LYS A 74 0.98 10.48 -5.59
N LEU A 75 1.84 11.27 -6.22
CA LEU A 75 3.28 11.04 -6.15
C LEU A 75 3.82 11.55 -4.82
N LEU A 76 4.79 10.81 -4.30
CA LEU A 76 5.62 11.16 -3.16
C LEU A 76 7.08 11.17 -3.66
N LEU A 77 7.88 12.11 -3.14
CA LEU A 77 9.31 12.15 -3.41
C LEU A 77 10.08 11.45 -2.30
N ASP A 78 9.86 11.91 -1.06
CA ASP A 78 10.49 11.42 0.15
C ASP A 78 9.43 11.23 1.27
N LEU A 79 9.81 10.50 2.33
CA LEU A 79 8.98 10.28 3.52
C LEU A 79 9.62 10.99 4.71
N VAL A 80 8.89 11.08 5.84
CA VAL A 80 9.40 11.71 7.07
C VAL A 80 10.44 10.81 7.73
N ASP A 81 11.65 11.34 7.95
CA ASP A 81 12.81 10.59 8.46
C ASP A 81 12.61 10.03 9.88
N ASP A 82 11.92 10.76 10.76
CA ASP A 82 11.72 10.42 12.17
C ASP A 82 11.03 9.07 12.42
N LEU A 83 10.38 8.51 11.40
CA LEU A 83 9.58 7.28 11.49
C LEU A 83 10.32 6.05 10.97
N ASN A 84 11.58 6.19 10.55
CA ASN A 84 12.39 5.08 10.06
C ASN A 84 13.83 5.20 10.59
N PRO A 85 14.14 4.62 11.77
CA PRO A 85 15.43 4.82 12.43
C PRO A 85 16.64 4.25 11.66
N GLU A 86 16.41 3.29 10.75
CA GLU A 86 17.45 2.58 10.00
C GLU A 86 17.08 2.50 8.50
N PRO A 87 17.06 3.65 7.79
CA PRO A 87 16.45 3.75 6.47
C PRO A 87 17.18 2.91 5.41
N GLU A 88 18.51 2.79 5.50
CA GLU A 88 19.29 1.99 4.55
C GLU A 88 19.06 0.49 4.74
N LYS A 89 18.95 0.00 5.98
CA LYS A 89 18.59 -1.40 6.25
C LYS A 89 17.18 -1.71 5.76
N PHE A 90 16.23 -0.79 6.00
CA PHE A 90 14.87 -0.92 5.51
C PHE A 90 14.82 -1.01 3.99
N LYS A 91 15.52 -0.12 3.25
CA LYS A 91 15.60 -0.16 1.78
C LYS A 91 16.16 -1.48 1.28
N ALA A 92 17.29 -1.93 1.86
CA ALA A 92 17.93 -3.18 1.47
C ALA A 92 17.02 -4.40 1.71
N TYR A 93 16.28 -4.42 2.81
CA TYR A 93 15.31 -5.46 3.09
C TYR A 93 14.10 -5.38 2.14
N ALA A 94 13.56 -4.19 1.92
CA ALA A 94 12.39 -3.97 1.08
C ALA A 94 12.58 -4.49 -0.35
N ILE A 95 13.78 -4.35 -0.91
CA ILE A 95 14.13 -4.95 -2.21
C ILE A 95 14.01 -6.47 -2.16
N LYS A 96 14.68 -7.12 -1.18
CA LYS A 96 14.67 -8.58 -1.03
C LYS A 96 13.26 -9.11 -0.84
N ASP A 97 12.45 -8.41 -0.05
CA ASP A 97 11.08 -8.81 0.23
C ASP A 97 10.17 -8.62 -0.99
N ALA A 98 10.33 -7.50 -1.70
CA ALA A 98 9.62 -7.27 -2.95
C ALA A 98 9.94 -8.34 -4.02
N HIS A 99 11.17 -8.87 -4.07
CA HIS A 99 11.48 -10.03 -4.92
C HIS A 99 10.65 -11.25 -4.54
N ARG A 100 10.57 -11.60 -3.26
CA ARG A 100 9.75 -12.73 -2.79
C ARG A 100 8.27 -12.55 -3.10
N LEU A 101 7.75 -11.34 -2.88
CA LEU A 101 6.37 -11.01 -3.22
C LEU A 101 6.12 -11.11 -4.72
N ALA A 102 7.03 -10.60 -5.55
CA ALA A 102 6.91 -10.69 -6.99
C ALA A 102 6.92 -12.14 -7.49
N GLU A 103 7.80 -13.00 -6.96
CA GLU A 103 7.79 -14.44 -7.27
C GLU A 103 6.46 -15.08 -6.86
N ARG A 104 6.01 -14.83 -5.61
CA ARG A 104 4.76 -15.39 -5.08
C ARG A 104 3.53 -15.01 -5.90
N PHE A 105 3.46 -13.75 -6.34
CA PHE A 105 2.31 -13.23 -7.08
C PHE A 105 2.51 -13.28 -8.61
N ASN A 106 3.56 -13.94 -9.10
CA ASN A 106 3.91 -14.03 -10.52
C ASN A 106 4.01 -12.65 -11.22
N LEU A 107 4.58 -11.67 -10.53
CA LEU A 107 4.79 -10.31 -11.03
C LEU A 107 6.20 -10.15 -11.60
N LYS A 108 6.42 -9.07 -12.35
CA LYS A 108 7.75 -8.77 -12.91
C LYS A 108 8.71 -8.40 -11.78
N LEU A 109 9.82 -9.13 -11.72
CA LEU A 109 10.93 -8.93 -10.78
C LEU A 109 11.75 -7.68 -11.14
N LEU A 110 12.30 -7.06 -10.10
CA LEU A 110 13.33 -6.01 -10.21
C LEU A 110 14.66 -6.66 -10.60
N LYS A 111 15.15 -6.48 -11.84
CA LYS A 111 16.36 -7.20 -12.29
C LYS A 111 17.63 -6.73 -11.58
N GLN A 112 17.80 -5.42 -11.44
CA GLN A 112 18.90 -4.76 -10.73
C GLN A 112 18.27 -3.63 -9.94
N ALA A 113 17.95 -3.89 -8.67
CA ALA A 113 17.24 -2.95 -7.82
C ALA A 113 18.17 -1.83 -7.31
N ILE A 114 18.80 -1.10 -8.23
CA ILE A 114 19.57 0.09 -7.91
C ILE A 114 18.56 1.17 -7.53
N THR A 115 18.70 1.69 -6.31
CA THR A 115 17.76 2.70 -5.80
C THR A 115 17.93 3.97 -6.64
N PRO A 116 16.85 4.50 -7.24
CA PRO A 116 16.92 5.70 -8.06
C PRO A 116 17.49 6.92 -7.31
N SER A 117 18.29 7.74 -8.00
CA SER A 117 18.82 8.98 -7.41
C SER A 117 17.70 10.01 -7.18
N SER A 118 17.84 10.89 -6.18
CA SER A 118 16.83 11.94 -5.91
C SER A 118 16.58 12.86 -7.12
N LYS A 119 17.61 13.09 -7.95
CA LYS A 119 17.50 13.86 -9.19
C LYS A 119 16.59 13.15 -10.20
N ASP A 120 16.81 11.86 -10.41
CA ASP A 120 16.02 11.07 -11.37
C ASP A 120 14.58 10.88 -10.89
N LYS A 121 14.38 10.72 -9.57
CA LYS A 121 13.04 10.70 -8.96
C LYS A 121 12.28 11.99 -9.23
N LEU A 122 12.92 13.15 -9.07
CA LEU A 122 12.29 14.44 -9.30
C LEU A 122 11.93 14.61 -10.78
N LEU A 123 12.87 14.31 -11.68
CA LEU A 123 12.65 14.40 -13.13
C LEU A 123 11.50 13.49 -13.59
N ALA A 124 11.48 12.24 -13.13
CA ALA A 124 10.40 11.30 -13.41
C ALA A 124 9.06 11.80 -12.84
N SER A 125 9.07 12.42 -11.65
CA SER A 125 7.87 13.00 -11.06
C SER A 125 7.33 14.17 -11.88
N GLN A 126 8.21 15.07 -12.35
CA GLN A 126 7.82 16.19 -13.21
C GLN A 126 7.15 15.70 -14.50
N PHE A 127 7.78 14.73 -15.15
CA PHE A 127 7.23 14.13 -16.36
C PHE A 127 5.85 13.52 -16.14
N LEU A 128 5.66 12.80 -15.03
CA LEU A 128 4.38 12.18 -14.69
C LEU A 128 3.30 13.21 -14.31
N LEU A 129 3.67 14.31 -13.68
CA LEU A 129 2.73 15.36 -13.27
C LEU A 129 2.26 16.26 -14.42
N THR A 130 2.95 16.26 -15.57
CA THR A 130 2.46 16.92 -16.79
C THR A 130 1.09 16.36 -17.19
N ALA A 131 0.19 17.24 -17.69
CA ALA A 131 -1.27 17.10 -17.78
C ALA A 131 -1.87 15.86 -18.51
N LYS A 132 -1.08 14.86 -18.89
CA LYS A 132 -1.54 13.60 -19.52
C LYS A 132 -0.83 12.33 -19.00
N ASN A 133 0.20 12.48 -18.17
CA ASN A 133 1.14 11.39 -17.89
C ASN A 133 0.91 10.70 -16.54
N ASN A 134 0.02 11.21 -15.68
CA ASN A 134 -0.27 10.62 -14.37
C ASN A 134 -1.37 9.52 -14.44
N ASN A 135 -1.33 8.68 -15.46
CA ASN A 135 -2.21 7.51 -15.59
C ASN A 135 -1.46 6.22 -15.18
N PRO A 136 -2.15 5.15 -14.77
CA PRO A 136 -1.50 3.95 -14.21
C PRO A 136 -0.46 3.32 -15.14
N GLY A 137 -0.74 3.27 -16.45
CA GLY A 137 0.18 2.69 -17.43
C GLY A 137 1.45 3.52 -17.62
N SER A 138 1.33 4.84 -17.70
CA SER A 138 2.48 5.75 -17.77
C SER A 138 3.32 5.70 -16.49
N VAL A 139 2.68 5.75 -15.31
CA VAL A 139 3.37 5.67 -14.02
C VAL A 139 4.11 4.34 -13.87
N LEU A 140 3.48 3.22 -14.24
CA LEU A 140 4.14 1.91 -14.22
C LEU A 140 5.37 1.88 -15.14
N LYS A 141 5.24 2.33 -16.39
CA LYS A 141 6.36 2.34 -17.35
C LYS A 141 7.53 3.19 -16.85
N VAL A 142 7.26 4.42 -16.41
CA VAL A 142 8.28 5.33 -15.90
C VAL A 142 8.97 4.77 -14.66
N THR A 143 8.19 4.20 -13.73
CA THR A 143 8.75 3.58 -12.52
C THR A 143 9.62 2.38 -12.91
N GLN A 144 9.16 1.49 -13.79
CA GLN A 144 9.94 0.34 -14.25
C GLN A 144 11.25 0.75 -14.93
N GLN A 145 11.24 1.81 -15.74
CA GLN A 145 12.45 2.32 -16.38
C GLN A 145 13.43 2.87 -15.34
N LEU A 146 12.93 3.63 -14.38
CA LEU A 146 13.72 4.21 -13.29
C LEU A 146 14.44 3.13 -12.46
N TRP A 147 13.81 1.98 -12.25
CA TRP A 147 14.37 0.86 -11.48
C TRP A 147 15.31 -0.07 -12.27
N ASN A 148 15.34 -0.03 -13.60
CA ASN A 148 16.08 -1.00 -14.42
C ASN A 148 17.51 -0.56 -14.79
N ASP A 149 18.02 0.52 -14.20
CA ASP A 149 19.36 1.08 -14.43
C ASP A 149 19.81 1.10 -15.91
N THR A 150 18.89 1.41 -16.83
CA THR A 150 19.30 1.88 -18.16
C THR A 150 19.72 3.33 -18.03
N ALA A 151 20.85 3.56 -17.36
CA ALA A 151 21.48 4.85 -17.05
C ALA A 151 21.74 5.77 -18.27
N ASN A 152 21.38 5.37 -19.49
CA ASN A 152 21.54 6.16 -20.71
C ASN A 152 20.29 6.24 -21.59
N GLN A 153 19.16 5.71 -21.14
CA GLN A 153 17.89 5.88 -21.85
C GLN A 153 16.78 5.96 -20.81
N ILE A 154 16.58 7.14 -20.23
CA ILE A 154 15.21 7.48 -19.92
C ILE A 154 14.65 8.09 -21.20
N PRO A 155 13.80 7.38 -21.96
CA PRO A 155 13.15 7.94 -23.13
C PRO A 155 11.99 8.81 -22.64
N PHE A 156 12.25 9.75 -21.73
CA PHE A 156 11.40 10.92 -21.65
C PHE A 156 11.69 11.64 -22.95
N GLU A 157 10.70 11.83 -23.81
CA GLU A 157 10.87 12.74 -24.94
C GLU A 157 11.39 14.06 -24.34
N ILE A 158 12.70 14.33 -24.46
CA ILE A 158 13.40 15.47 -23.84
C ILE A 158 12.81 16.80 -24.36
N ASN A 159 11.99 16.72 -25.42
CA ASN A 159 11.26 17.82 -26.04
C ASN A 159 9.81 17.97 -25.55
N SER A 160 9.36 17.16 -24.58
CA SER A 160 8.05 17.35 -23.95
C SER A 160 8.16 18.43 -22.86
N THR A 161 7.28 19.42 -22.90
CA THR A 161 7.16 20.45 -21.87
C THR A 161 6.80 19.79 -20.54
N VAL A 162 7.77 19.69 -19.64
CA VAL A 162 7.57 19.27 -18.24
C VAL A 162 7.28 20.48 -17.36
N ILE A 163 6.52 20.25 -16.28
CA ILE A 163 6.30 21.28 -15.26
C ILE A 163 7.61 21.63 -14.54
N SER A 164 7.69 22.83 -13.95
CA SER A 164 8.90 23.26 -13.24
C SER A 164 9.16 22.45 -11.97
N ASP A 165 10.41 22.45 -11.50
CA ASP A 165 10.80 21.84 -10.21
C ASP A 165 9.91 22.32 -9.05
N GLU A 166 9.63 23.62 -9.01
CA GLU A 166 8.84 24.28 -7.97
C GLU A 166 7.38 23.84 -8.00
N GLU A 167 6.79 23.75 -9.19
CA GLU A 167 5.41 23.30 -9.38
C GLU A 167 5.27 21.82 -9.01
N ALA A 168 6.21 20.97 -9.45
CA ALA A 168 6.22 19.56 -9.11
C ALA A 168 6.34 19.35 -7.59
N LYS A 169 7.31 20.01 -6.95
CA LYS A 169 7.50 19.96 -5.49
C LYS A 169 6.23 20.41 -4.76
N LYS A 170 5.59 21.50 -5.19
CA LYS A 170 4.33 21.98 -4.59
C LYS A 170 3.21 20.93 -4.64
N ILE A 171 3.03 20.25 -5.76
CA ILE A 171 2.00 19.20 -5.92
C ILE A 171 2.33 17.97 -5.06
N ILE A 172 3.60 17.57 -5.03
CA ILE A 172 4.08 16.43 -4.25
C ILE A 172 3.97 16.72 -2.75
N ASP A 173 4.37 17.91 -2.29
CA ASP A 173 4.26 18.33 -0.90
C ASP A 173 2.80 18.37 -0.43
N ALA A 174 1.88 18.82 -1.29
CA ALA A 174 0.45 18.76 -1.01
C ALA A 174 -0.05 17.31 -0.87
N SER A 175 0.52 16.39 -1.66
CA SER A 175 0.21 14.95 -1.57
C SER A 175 0.71 14.36 -0.25
N LEU A 176 1.96 14.66 0.16
CA LEU A 176 2.53 14.25 1.44
C LEU A 176 1.76 14.84 2.63
N LYS A 177 1.43 16.14 2.59
CA LYS A 177 0.61 16.80 3.62
C LYS A 177 -0.75 16.11 3.79
N GLN A 178 -1.39 15.73 2.69
CA GLN A 178 -2.66 15.00 2.78
C GLN A 178 -2.49 13.58 3.35
N LEU A 179 -1.41 12.88 2.98
CA LEU A 179 -1.09 11.56 3.54
C LEU A 179 -0.98 11.65 5.08
N LEU A 180 -0.19 12.61 5.57
CA LEU A 180 0.04 12.86 6.98
C LEU A 180 -1.23 13.31 7.71
N ALA A 181 -1.98 14.23 7.13
CA ALA A 181 -3.25 14.72 7.70
C ALA A 181 -4.30 13.61 7.85
N ASN A 182 -4.24 12.58 6.99
CA ASN A 182 -5.11 11.41 7.07
C ASN A 182 -4.52 10.26 7.92
N GLY A 183 -3.43 10.52 8.67
CA GLY A 183 -2.88 9.62 9.68
C GLY A 183 -1.90 8.55 9.17
N HIS A 184 -1.36 8.69 7.96
CA HIS A 184 -0.37 7.77 7.40
C HIS A 184 0.92 8.46 7.00
N TYR A 185 1.98 7.68 6.82
CA TYR A 185 3.35 8.19 6.61
C TYR A 185 4.20 7.28 5.70
N MET A 186 3.60 6.23 5.13
CA MET A 186 4.28 5.29 4.23
C MET A 186 3.81 5.46 2.78
N SER A 187 4.66 5.06 1.85
CA SER A 187 4.31 4.84 0.45
C SER A 187 3.67 3.46 0.25
N ALA A 188 3.35 3.10 -0.99
CA ALA A 188 2.59 1.90 -1.34
C ALA A 188 1.20 1.84 -0.67
N MET A 189 0.63 3.00 -0.32
CA MET A 189 -0.62 3.08 0.42
C MET A 189 -1.80 3.29 -0.54
N LEU A 190 -2.82 2.46 -0.39
CA LEU A 190 -4.14 2.70 -0.95
C LEU A 190 -5.05 3.24 0.13
N HIS A 191 -5.77 4.31 -0.20
CA HIS A 191 -6.84 4.86 0.63
C HIS A 191 -8.16 4.73 -0.11
N TYR A 192 -9.12 4.06 0.51
CA TYR A 192 -10.45 3.84 -0.05
C TYR A 192 -11.51 3.86 1.05
N GLY A 193 -12.49 4.75 0.91
CA GLY A 193 -13.62 4.86 1.83
C GLY A 193 -13.21 4.90 3.31
N LYS A 194 -12.27 5.78 3.67
CA LYS A 194 -11.70 5.98 5.02
C LYS A 194 -10.83 4.84 5.56
N GLU A 195 -10.54 3.83 4.75
CA GLU A 195 -9.69 2.70 5.13
C GLU A 195 -8.41 2.70 4.31
N TRP A 196 -7.38 2.08 4.89
CA TRP A 196 -6.03 2.05 4.37
C TRP A 196 -5.58 0.62 4.10
N TYR A 197 -4.94 0.42 2.95
CA TYR A 197 -4.43 -0.87 2.52
C TYR A 197 -3.00 -0.67 2.03
N TRP A 198 -2.04 -1.20 2.77
CA TRP A 198 -0.62 -1.07 2.48
C TRP A 198 -0.11 -2.24 1.62
N GLY A 199 0.52 -1.91 0.50
CA GLY A 199 1.17 -2.88 -0.37
C GLY A 199 0.22 -3.91 -0.99
N LEU A 200 0.82 -4.95 -1.59
CA LEU A 200 0.08 -6.07 -2.18
C LEU A 200 -0.65 -6.90 -1.14
N ASP A 201 -0.05 -7.10 0.03
CA ASP A 201 -0.54 -8.04 1.04
C ASP A 201 -1.92 -7.66 1.60
N ARG A 202 -2.26 -6.37 1.54
CA ARG A 202 -3.56 -5.87 2.00
C ARG A 202 -4.64 -5.87 0.93
N LEU A 203 -4.32 -6.26 -0.31
CA LEU A 203 -5.32 -6.42 -1.36
C LEU A 203 -6.36 -7.50 -1.01
N GLY A 204 -5.96 -8.54 -0.27
CA GLY A 204 -6.87 -9.57 0.25
C GLY A 204 -7.99 -9.02 1.16
N TYR A 205 -7.83 -7.81 1.73
CA TYR A 205 -8.88 -7.13 2.50
C TYR A 205 -9.66 -6.11 1.65
N LEU A 206 -8.99 -5.44 0.72
CA LEU A 206 -9.62 -4.46 -0.17
C LEU A 206 -10.57 -5.14 -1.16
N ILE A 207 -10.14 -6.26 -1.74
CA ILE A 207 -10.86 -6.91 -2.83
C ILE A 207 -12.24 -7.44 -2.38
N PRO A 208 -12.38 -8.20 -1.28
CA PRO A 208 -13.70 -8.62 -0.79
C PRO A 208 -14.65 -7.44 -0.55
N ARG A 209 -14.10 -6.29 -0.12
CA ARG A 209 -14.89 -5.06 0.05
C ARG A 209 -15.36 -4.51 -1.30
N LEU A 210 -14.54 -4.55 -2.35
CA LEU A 210 -14.95 -4.15 -3.70
C LEU A 210 -15.97 -5.14 -4.30
N GLU A 211 -15.73 -6.44 -4.15
CA GLU A 211 -16.61 -7.52 -4.61
C GLU A 211 -18.00 -7.44 -3.98
N SER A 212 -18.11 -7.11 -2.69
CA SER A 212 -19.39 -6.95 -1.99
C SER A 212 -20.33 -5.90 -2.62
N ARG A 213 -19.80 -5.04 -3.49
CA ARG A 213 -20.55 -4.03 -4.24
C ARG A 213 -20.94 -4.49 -5.66
N CYS A 214 -20.28 -5.51 -6.18
CA CYS A 214 -20.52 -6.07 -7.50
C CYS A 214 -21.57 -7.19 -7.44
N SER A 215 -22.14 -7.56 -8.59
CA SER A 215 -23.07 -8.70 -8.64
C SER A 215 -22.34 -10.01 -8.33
N PRO A 216 -22.98 -10.99 -7.67
CA PRO A 216 -22.33 -12.23 -7.20
C PRO A 216 -21.66 -13.09 -8.30
N ASN A 217 -21.91 -12.82 -9.58
CA ASN A 217 -21.25 -13.48 -10.71
C ASN A 217 -19.92 -12.83 -11.13
N ASN A 218 -19.49 -11.76 -10.46
CA ASN A 218 -18.19 -11.13 -10.67
C ASN A 218 -17.16 -11.75 -9.72
N SER A 219 -16.84 -13.02 -9.91
CA SER A 219 -15.68 -13.64 -9.24
C SER A 219 -14.42 -12.91 -9.70
N SER A 220 -13.60 -12.41 -8.76
CA SER A 220 -12.34 -11.75 -9.09
C SER A 220 -11.48 -12.64 -10.00
N PRO A 221 -11.12 -12.20 -11.22
CA PRO A 221 -10.15 -12.90 -12.06
C PRO A 221 -8.72 -12.75 -11.50
N LEU A 222 -8.56 -11.94 -10.46
CA LEU A 222 -7.28 -11.61 -9.88
C LEU A 222 -6.92 -12.61 -8.78
N ASN A 223 -6.02 -13.54 -9.10
CA ASN A 223 -5.40 -14.46 -8.13
C ASN A 223 -4.52 -13.75 -7.08
N TYR A 224 -4.41 -12.41 -7.12
CA TYR A 224 -3.73 -11.61 -6.09
C TYR A 224 -4.40 -11.71 -4.71
N CYS A 225 -5.66 -12.17 -4.66
CA CYS A 225 -6.42 -12.40 -3.43
C CYS A 225 -6.03 -13.67 -2.68
N GLN A 226 -5.23 -14.56 -3.29
CA GLN A 226 -4.73 -15.74 -2.60
C GLN A 226 -3.58 -15.34 -1.67
N TYR A 227 -3.87 -14.49 -0.69
CA TYR A 227 -3.45 -14.93 0.64
C TYR A 227 -4.06 -16.32 0.77
N PRO A 228 -3.30 -17.40 1.06
CA PRO A 228 -3.95 -18.59 1.58
C PRO A 228 -4.87 -18.02 2.63
N GLU A 229 -6.16 -18.34 2.53
CA GLU A 229 -7.12 -17.89 3.50
C GLU A 229 -6.36 -17.90 4.81
N ILE A 230 -6.47 -16.83 5.59
CA ILE A 230 -6.45 -17.12 7.00
C ILE A 230 -7.69 -18.05 7.14
N GLN A 231 -7.60 -19.36 6.74
CA GLN A 231 -7.34 -20.43 7.68
C GLN A 231 -6.78 -19.69 8.87
N GLN A 232 -7.74 -19.15 9.65
CA GLN A 232 -7.84 -19.42 11.05
C GLN A 232 -7.38 -20.86 11.10
N HIS A 233 -6.05 -20.99 11.15
CA HIS A 233 -5.45 -22.23 11.47
C HIS A 233 -6.16 -22.43 12.78
N ASN A 234 -7.02 -23.43 12.78
CA ASN A 234 -7.44 -24.05 13.99
C ASN A 234 -6.15 -24.62 14.59
N TYR A 235 -5.23 -23.75 15.03
CA TYR A 235 -4.12 -24.04 15.91
C TYR A 235 -4.69 -24.47 17.28
N LEU A 236 -6.01 -24.35 17.47
CA LEU A 236 -6.78 -24.92 18.56
C LEU A 236 -7.37 -26.31 18.24
N ASN A 237 -7.21 -26.86 17.04
CA ASN A 237 -7.47 -28.27 16.82
C ASN A 237 -6.22 -29.05 17.23
N GLU A 238 -6.13 -29.42 18.50
CA GLU A 238 -5.10 -30.29 19.10
C GLU A 238 -5.02 -31.71 18.49
N ASN A 239 -5.64 -31.96 17.33
CA ASN A 239 -5.87 -33.30 16.78
C ASN A 239 -5.22 -33.53 15.41
N THR A 240 -4.10 -32.87 15.08
CA THR A 240 -3.27 -33.26 13.93
C THR A 240 -2.01 -33.98 14.39
N THR A 241 -2.11 -35.32 14.34
CA THR A 241 -1.08 -36.31 13.99
C THR A 241 0.35 -36.09 14.49
N THR A 242 0.79 -37.10 15.24
CA THR A 242 2.13 -37.42 15.75
C THR A 242 3.22 -37.51 14.67
N ASP A 243 3.51 -36.41 13.99
CA ASP A 243 4.83 -36.21 13.38
C ASP A 243 5.64 -35.36 14.35
N THR A 244 6.66 -35.96 14.96
CA THR A 244 7.65 -35.24 15.78
C THR A 244 8.47 -34.31 14.88
N ILE A 245 7.89 -33.19 14.48
CA ILE A 245 8.64 -32.07 13.95
C ILE A 245 9.53 -31.60 15.10
N ALA A 246 10.84 -31.69 14.93
CA ALA A 246 11.78 -31.15 15.89
C ALA A 246 11.45 -29.66 16.08
N LEU A 247 10.94 -29.32 17.26
CA LEU A 247 10.59 -27.95 17.61
C LEU A 247 11.85 -27.09 17.48
N GLN A 248 11.92 -26.29 16.43
CA GLN A 248 12.98 -25.30 16.28
C GLN A 248 12.74 -24.20 17.29
N SER A 249 13.76 -23.88 18.09
CA SER A 249 13.73 -22.71 18.96
C SER A 249 13.68 -21.45 18.10
N ILE A 250 12.70 -20.60 18.34
CA ILE A 250 12.61 -19.27 17.74
C ILE A 250 13.04 -18.25 18.80
N ASP A 251 13.95 -17.35 18.44
CA ASP A 251 14.30 -16.23 19.30
C ASP A 251 13.20 -15.17 19.25
N PHE A 252 12.51 -14.99 20.37
CA PHE A 252 11.44 -14.01 20.52
C PHE A 252 11.93 -12.78 21.28
N TYR A 253 12.09 -11.66 20.57
CA TYR A 253 12.52 -10.39 21.15
C TYR A 253 11.32 -9.59 21.67
N PHE A 254 10.98 -9.80 22.94
CA PHE A 254 9.87 -9.10 23.58
C PHE A 254 10.23 -7.67 23.99
N SER A 255 9.36 -6.70 23.68
CA SER A 255 9.46 -5.32 24.17
C SER A 255 8.25 -4.95 25.02
N PHE A 256 8.48 -4.65 26.31
CA PHE A 256 7.46 -4.16 27.25
C PHE A 256 6.85 -2.80 26.86
N ARG A 257 7.48 -2.09 25.93
CA ARG A 257 7.00 -0.79 25.43
C ARG A 257 6.18 -0.93 24.15
N SER A 258 6.14 -2.11 23.55
CA SER A 258 5.39 -2.36 22.33
C SER A 258 4.13 -3.16 22.65
N PRO A 259 2.93 -2.61 22.42
CA PRO A 259 1.68 -3.36 22.58
C PRO A 259 1.61 -4.57 21.63
N TYR A 260 2.37 -4.56 20.52
CA TYR A 260 2.44 -5.70 19.61
C TYR A 260 3.20 -6.89 20.21
N SER A 261 4.21 -6.65 21.06
CA SER A 261 4.88 -7.76 21.75
C SER A 261 3.90 -8.52 22.65
N TYR A 262 2.96 -7.81 23.27
CA TYR A 262 1.91 -8.41 24.09
C TYR A 262 0.92 -9.24 23.26
N LEU A 263 0.59 -8.82 22.04
CA LEU A 263 -0.30 -9.59 21.15
C LEU A 263 0.39 -10.82 20.54
N ALA A 264 1.72 -10.78 20.42
CA ALA A 264 2.50 -11.86 19.82
C ALA A 264 2.98 -12.93 20.83
N ALA A 265 2.98 -12.60 22.13
CA ALA A 265 3.36 -13.49 23.23
C ALA A 265 2.15 -14.28 23.76
#